data_AF-A0A3R7BX17-F1
#
_entry.id   AF-A0A3R7BX17-F1
#
_cell.length_a   1.000
_cell.length_b   1.000
_cell.length_c   1.000
_cell.angle_alpha   90.00
_cell.angle_beta   90.00
_cell.angle_gamma   90.00
#
_symmetry.space_group_name_H-M   'P 1'
#
loop_
_entity.id
_entity.type
_entity.pdbx_description
1 polymer ?
#
loop_
_entity_poly.entity_id
_entity_poly.type
_entity_poly.pdbx_seq_one_letter_code
_entity_poly.pdbx_strand_id
1 'polypeptide(L)' 'MGMKMLFVPWKYIANWECIACGKCCKAYSVVLNFQEWLRIVKNYGVDKTVAGLDKIFLKRRSDGSCIFLS' A
#
# COMPACT_ATOMS: atom_id res chain seq x y z
N MET A 1 16.91 15.36 -15.64
CA MET A 1 17.08 15.79 -14.23
C MET A 1 16.74 14.60 -13.33
N GLY A 2 17.73 13.78 -12.94
CA GLY A 2 17.49 12.57 -12.16
C GLY A 2 17.26 12.88 -10.69
N MET A 3 16.23 12.30 -10.08
CA MET A 3 15.97 12.43 -8.63
C MET A 3 17.08 11.74 -7.85
N LYS A 4 17.76 12.48 -6.96
CA LYS A 4 18.80 11.96 -6.06
C LYS A 4 18.14 11.08 -5.00
N MET A 5 18.36 9.77 -5.08
CA MET A 5 17.90 8.83 -4.04
C MET A 5 18.78 8.98 -2.79
N LEU A 6 18.18 9.41 -1.69
CA LEU A 6 18.81 9.44 -0.38
C LEU A 6 18.48 8.13 0.34
N PHE A 7 19.49 7.30 0.57
CA PHE A 7 19.36 6.12 1.41
C PHE A 7 19.31 6.56 2.87
N VAL A 8 18.17 6.32 3.53
CA VAL A 8 18.01 6.55 4.97
C VAL A 8 18.31 5.23 5.70
N PRO A 9 19.33 5.17 6.56
CA PRO A 9 19.61 3.98 7.36
C PRO A 9 18.40 3.61 8.22
N TRP A 10 18.03 2.32 8.21
CA TRP A 10 16.83 1.82 8.91
C TRP A 10 16.82 2.14 10.40
N LYS A 11 17.99 2.20 11.04
CA LYS A 11 18.16 2.58 12.46
C LYS A 11 17.69 4.00 12.81
N TYR A 12 17.53 4.88 11.81
CA TYR A 12 17.08 6.26 11.99
C TYR A 12 15.59 6.46 11.69
N ILE A 13 14.89 5.41 11.26
CA ILE A 13 13.46 5.45 11.00
C ILE A 13 12.74 5.19 12.32
N ALA A 14 12.30 6.27 12.98
CA ALA A 14 11.61 6.19 14.27
C ALA A 14 10.25 5.45 14.16
N ASN A 15 9.55 5.64 13.04
CA ASN A 15 8.31 4.98 12.73
C ASN A 15 8.19 4.75 11.22
N TRP A 16 7.54 3.65 10.85
CA TRP A 16 7.09 3.42 9.49
C TRP A 16 5.57 3.35 9.51
N GLU A 17 4.92 4.44 9.12
CA GLU A 17 3.47 4.49 9.02
C GLU A 17 3.04 4.80 7.58
N CYS A 18 1.91 4.23 7.19
CA CYS A 18 1.31 4.52 5.91
C CYS A 18 0.61 5.89 5.98
N ILE A 19 1.23 6.92 5.42
CA ILE A 19 0.62 8.27 5.27
C ILE A 19 -0.36 8.35 4.08
N ALA A 20 -0.85 7.20 3.59
CA ALA A 20 -1.73 7.10 2.43
C ALA A 20 -1.22 7.77 1.13
N CYS A 21 0.10 7.94 0.96
CA CYS A 21 0.66 8.59 -0.24
C CYS A 21 0.58 7.73 -1.52
N GLY A 22 0.23 6.45 -1.39
CA GLY A 22 0.04 5.48 -2.48
C GLY A 22 1.27 5.18 -3.36
N LYS A 23 2.45 5.73 -3.06
CA LYS A 23 3.71 5.41 -3.76
C LYS A 23 4.07 3.93 -3.64
N CYS A 24 3.79 3.31 -2.48
CA CYS A 24 4.02 1.89 -2.24
C CYS A 24 3.24 1.00 -3.21
N CYS A 25 2.03 1.40 -3.64
CA CYS A 25 1.22 0.60 -4.56
C CYS A 25 1.79 0.56 -5.98
N LYS A 26 2.54 1.60 -6.39
CA LYS A 26 3.23 1.61 -7.69
C LYS A 26 4.42 0.66 -7.70
N ALA A 27 5.15 0.60 -6.60
CA ALA A 27 6.37 -0.19 -6.48
C ALA A 27 6.11 -1.65 -6.04
N TYR A 28 5.06 -1.90 -5.25
CA TYR A 28 4.84 -3.17 -4.56
C TYR A 28 3.37 -3.58 -4.55
N SER A 29 3.14 -4.90 -4.44
CA SER A 29 1.85 -5.43 -4.00
C SER A 29 1.75 -5.30 -2.48
N VAL A 30 0.96 -4.35 -2.00
CA VAL A 30 0.83 -4.06 -0.56
C VAL A 30 0.00 -5.15 0.11
N VAL A 31 0.65 -6.02 0.88
CA VAL A 31 -0.01 -7.05 1.70
C VAL A 31 -0.74 -6.36 2.86
N LEU A 32 -1.96 -6.80 3.12
CA LEU A 32 -2.78 -6.37 4.24
C LEU A 32 -2.77 -7.46 5.31
N ASN A 33 -2.60 -7.06 6.57
CA ASN A 33 -2.95 -7.94 7.66
C ASN A 33 -4.47 -8.01 7.84
N PHE A 34 -4.94 -8.96 8.65
CA PHE A 34 -6.37 -9.20 8.83
C PHE A 34 -7.14 -7.98 9.38
N GLN A 35 -6.55 -7.25 10.34
CA GLN A 35 -7.20 -6.06 10.92
C GLN A 35 -7.27 -4.88 9.94
N GLU A 36 -6.26 -4.71 9.09
CA GLU A 36 -6.27 -3.73 8.01
C GLU A 36 -7.33 -4.08 6.97
N TRP A 37 -7.37 -5.34 6.54
CA TRP A 37 -8.35 -5.84 5.60
C TRP A 37 -9.79 -5.62 6.11
N LEU A 38 -10.09 -6.01 7.35
CA LEU A 38 -11.40 -5.79 7.95
C LEU A 38 -11.80 -4.31 7.97
N ARG A 39 -10.88 -3.43 8.35
CA ARG A 39 -11.13 -1.97 8.35
C ARG A 39 -11.42 -1.45 6.95
N ILE A 40 -10.69 -1.92 5.94
CA ILE A 40 -10.90 -1.51 4.55
C ILE A 40 -12.24 -2.01 4.02
N VAL A 41 -12.54 -3.30 4.18
CA VAL A 41 -13.80 -3.89 3.71
C VAL A 41 -14.99 -3.20 4.36
N LYS A 42 -14.95 -2.95 5.67
CA LYS A 42 -16.02 -2.30 6.41
C LYS A 42 -16.30 -0.87 5.92
N ASN A 43 -15.25 -0.11 5.60
CA ASN A 43 -15.38 1.32 5.28
C ASN A 43 -15.49 1.62 3.79
N TYR A 44 -14.93 0.77 2.92
CA TYR A 44 -14.77 1.09 1.49
C TYR A 44 -15.23 -0.04 0.54
N GLY A 45 -15.59 -1.21 1.07
CA GLY A 45 -15.98 -2.36 0.28
C GLY A 45 -14.84 -3.32 -0.06
N VAL A 46 -15.21 -4.57 -0.34
CA VAL A 46 -14.26 -5.65 -0.65
C VAL A 46 -13.54 -5.45 -1.99
N ASP A 47 -14.14 -4.69 -2.91
CA ASP A 47 -13.61 -4.40 -4.24
C ASP A 47 -12.32 -3.55 -4.22
N LYS A 48 -11.94 -3.01 -3.05
CA LYS A 48 -10.65 -2.32 -2.84
C LYS A 48 -9.50 -3.26 -2.51
N THR A 49 -9.77 -4.56 -2.43
CA THR A 49 -8.80 -5.58 -2.06
C THR A 49 -8.73 -6.68 -3.11
N VAL A 50 -7.65 -7.44 -3.13
CA VAL A 50 -7.46 -8.60 -4.00
C VAL A 50 -6.91 -9.75 -3.17
N ALA A 51 -7.51 -10.93 -3.30
CA ALA A 51 -7.00 -12.14 -2.67
C ALA A 51 -5.92 -12.78 -3.57
N GLY A 52 -4.79 -13.16 -2.98
CA GLY A 52 -3.83 -14.09 -3.57
C GLY A 52 -4.02 -15.49 -3.00
N LEU A 53 -2.98 -16.33 -3.14
CA LEU A 53 -2.99 -17.72 -2.65
C LEU A 53 -3.11 -17.82 -1.12
N ASP A 54 -2.34 -17.01 -0.39
CA ASP A 54 -2.23 -17.06 1.07
C ASP A 54 -2.38 -15.69 1.75
N LYS A 55 -2.50 -14.63 0.95
CA LYS A 55 -2.43 -13.24 1.41
C LYS A 55 -3.50 -12.40 0.74
N ILE A 56 -3.87 -11.32 1.43
CA ILE A 56 -4.77 -10.30 0.90
C ILE A 56 -3.94 -9.05 0.60
N PHE A 57 -4.22 -8.42 -0.53
CA PHE A 57 -3.51 -7.25 -1.00
C PHE A 57 -4.45 -6.09 -1.21
N LEU A 58 -3.89 -4.89 -1.14
CA LEU A 58 -4.57 -3.70 -1.62
C LEU A 58 -4.70 -3.77 -3.14
N LYS A 59 -5.89 -3.48 -3.67
CA LYS A 59 -6.11 -3.46 -5.12
C LYS A 59 -5.35 -2.28 -5.74
N ARG A 60 -4.83 -2.50 -6.94
CA ARG A 60 -4.25 -1.45 -7.79
C ARG A 60 -5.19 -1.16 -8.94
N ARG A 61 -5.16 0.08 -9.44
CA ARG A 61 -5.79 0.42 -10.71
C ARG A 61 -5.03 -0.18 -11.89
N SER A 62 -5.63 -0.10 -13.06
CA SER A 62 -5.02 -0.56 -14.33
C SER A 62 -3.70 0.16 -14.65
N ASP A 63 -3.55 1.42 -14.22
CA ASP A 63 -2.32 2.21 -14.38
C ASP A 63 -1.26 1.92 -13.28
N GLY A 64 -1.53 0.96 -12.39
CA GLY A 64 -0.66 0.62 -11.26
C GLY A 64 -0.72 1.60 -10.09
N SER A 65 -1.55 2.64 -10.14
CA SER A 65 -1.77 3.53 -9.01
C SER A 65 -2.54 2.86 -7.87
N CYS A 66 -2.41 3.41 -6.66
CA CYS A 66 -3.20 2.99 -5.50
C CYS A 66 -4.69 3.25 -5.77
N ILE A 67 -5.55 2.29 -5.43
CA ILE A 67 -7.01 2.41 -5.60
C ILE A 67 -7.63 3.58 -4.81
N PHE A 68 -6.92 4.09 -3.80
CA PHE A 68 -7.37 5.21 -2.94
C PHE A 68 -6.82 6.58 -3.33
N LEU A 69 -5.89 6.68 -4.28
CA LEU A 69 -5.40 7.98 -4.74
C LEU A 69 -6.32 8.50 -5.82
N SER A 70 -6.91 9.69 -5.71
CA SER A 70 -7.68 10.28 -6.82
C SER A 70 -6.81 10.65 -8.02
#